data_AF-A0A7R9PEY8-F1
#
_entry.id   AF-A0A7R9PEY8-F1
#
_cell.length_a   1.000
_cell.length_b   1.000
_cell.length_c   1.000
_cell.angle_alpha   90.00
_cell.angle_beta   90.00
_cell.angle_gamma   90.00
#
_symmetry.space_group_name_H-M   'P 1'
#
loop_
_entity.id
_entity.type
_entity.pdbx_description
1 polymer ?
#
loop_
_entity_poly.entity_id
_entity_poly.type
_entity_poly.pdbx_seq_one_letter_code
_entity_poly.pdbx_strand_id
1 'polypeptide(L)'
;MSENHLDFFLPVLGSYFLGVTCANISPAYTPRELLHALNITQPPVLFCSPACVPTVKKVAKQATFVKLIVVFGEDTSHGYVPLSSFLNGGDIPFTASNPNHEAEYITNVLCTSGTTGLPKGASITDRNLFANLLFFK
;
A
#
# COMPACT_ATOMS: atom_id res chain seq x y z
N MET A 1 4.09 2.93 -0.25
CA MET A 1 5.54 3.12 -0.46
C MET A 1 6.02 4.18 0.52
N SER A 2 6.92 3.80 1.43
CA SER A 2 7.43 4.71 2.45
C SER A 2 8.68 4.10 3.09
N GLU A 3 9.59 4.96 3.55
CA GLU A 3 10.55 4.64 4.61
C GLU A 3 9.83 4.35 5.94
N ASN A 4 10.58 4.20 7.03
CA ASN A 4 10.02 4.00 8.37
C ASN A 4 9.26 5.24 8.84
N HIS A 5 7.98 5.34 8.44
CA HIS A 5 7.08 6.45 8.72
C HIS A 5 5.88 5.96 9.54
N LEU A 6 5.47 6.71 10.56
CA LEU A 6 4.39 6.30 11.47
C LEU A 6 3.06 6.09 10.74
N ASP A 7 2.72 7.02 9.84
CA ASP A 7 1.50 6.94 9.02
C ASP A 7 1.43 5.71 8.11
N PHE A 8 2.53 4.99 7.87
CA PHE A 8 2.56 3.84 6.98
C PHE A 8 1.56 2.75 7.38
N PHE A 9 1.41 2.53 8.69
CA PHE A 9 0.53 1.47 9.18
C PHE A 9 -0.96 1.85 9.12
N LEU A 10 -1.31 3.13 9.02
CA LEU A 10 -2.71 3.56 8.95
C LEU A 10 -3.44 2.99 7.72
N PRO A 11 -2.97 3.17 6.47
CA PRO A 11 -3.62 2.56 5.31
C PRO A 11 -3.48 1.03 5.27
N VAL A 12 -2.42 0.46 5.86
CA VAL A 12 -2.26 -1.01 5.95
C VAL A 12 -3.35 -1.59 6.86
N LEU A 13 -3.52 -1.08 8.07
CA LEU A 13 -4.58 -1.52 8.98
C LEU A 13 -5.97 -1.22 8.41
N GLY A 14 -6.15 -0.03 7.81
CA GLY A 14 -7.39 0.33 7.12
C GLY A 14 -7.75 -0.68 6.03
N SER A 15 -6.76 -1.16 5.25
CA SER A 15 -6.99 -2.18 4.22
C SER A 15 -7.49 -3.50 4.82
N TYR A 16 -6.97 -3.91 5.98
CA TYR A 16 -7.40 -5.12 6.67
C TYR A 16 -8.83 -4.98 7.19
N PHE A 17 -9.17 -3.85 7.81
CA PHE A 17 -10.54 -3.58 8.26
C PHE A 17 -11.54 -3.50 7.10
N LEU A 18 -11.11 -3.08 5.92
CA LEU A 18 -11.94 -3.05 4.71
C LEU A 18 -11.99 -4.41 3.99
N GLY A 19 -11.14 -5.37 4.36
CA GLY A 19 -11.01 -6.63 3.63
C GLY A 19 -10.54 -6.41 2.19
N VAL A 20 -9.61 -5.47 1.97
CA VAL A 20 -8.95 -5.23 0.67
C VAL A 20 -7.45 -5.55 0.71
N THR A 21 -6.89 -5.99 -0.41
CA THR A 21 -5.47 -6.38 -0.50
C THR A 21 -4.56 -5.15 -0.47
N CYS A 22 -3.49 -5.21 0.34
CA CYS A 22 -2.46 -4.19 0.38
C CYS A 22 -1.21 -4.63 -0.40
N ALA A 23 -0.67 -3.74 -1.25
CA ALA A 23 0.60 -4.00 -1.93
C ALA A 23 1.72 -3.16 -1.30
N ASN A 24 2.62 -3.81 -0.57
CA ASN A 24 3.74 -3.13 0.07
C ASN A 24 4.94 -3.11 -0.87
N ILE A 25 5.35 -1.90 -1.24
CA ILE A 25 6.44 -1.62 -2.17
C ILE A 25 7.52 -0.77 -1.50
N SER A 26 8.78 -1.11 -1.79
CA SER A 26 9.94 -0.47 -1.18
C SER A 26 10.06 1.00 -1.58
N PRO A 27 10.41 1.91 -0.65
CA PRO A 27 10.71 3.31 -0.96
C PRO A 27 11.99 3.49 -1.80
N ALA A 28 12.85 2.47 -1.84
CA ALA A 28 14.12 2.52 -2.57
C ALA A 28 13.97 2.27 -4.08
N TYR A 29 12.76 1.96 -4.56
CA TYR A 29 12.55 1.66 -5.98
C TYR A 29 12.82 2.86 -6.88
N THR A 30 13.54 2.59 -7.96
CA THR A 30 13.66 3.49 -9.11
C THR A 30 12.30 3.66 -9.80
N PRO A 31 12.09 4.70 -10.63
CA PRO A 31 10.85 4.84 -11.40
C PRO A 31 10.51 3.61 -12.25
N ARG A 32 11.52 2.93 -12.81
CA ARG A 32 11.32 1.72 -13.61
C ARG A 32 10.79 0.56 -12.76
N GLU A 33 11.39 0.32 -11.61
CA GLU A 33 10.98 -0.73 -10.68
C GLU A 33 9.61 -0.44 -10.08
N LEU A 34 9.36 0.82 -9.71
CA LEU A 34 8.06 1.24 -9.22
C LEU A 34 6.97 1.01 -10.26
N LEU A 35 7.18 1.43 -11.50
CA LEU A 35 6.20 1.21 -12.56
C LEU A 35 5.97 -0.29 -12.80
N HIS A 36 7.02 -1.11 -12.76
CA HIS A 36 6.87 -2.56 -12.87
C HIS A 36 6.02 -3.13 -11.73
N ALA A 37 6.33 -2.77 -10.48
CA ALA A 37 5.58 -3.21 -9.31
C ALA A 37 4.10 -2.79 -9.37
N LEU A 38 3.82 -1.55 -9.78
CA LEU A 38 2.45 -1.05 -9.96
C LEU A 38 1.69 -1.83 -11.05
N ASN A 39 2.36 -2.27 -12.12
CA ASN A 39 1.71 -3.07 -13.17
C ASN A 39 1.36 -4.50 -12.72
N ILE A 40 2.04 -5.03 -11.69
CA ILE A 40 1.71 -6.35 -11.12
C ILE A 40 0.38 -6.31 -10.38
N THR A 41 0.17 -5.29 -9.53
CA THR A 41 -0.99 -5.23 -8.62
C THR A 41 -2.09 -4.28 -9.08
N GLN A 42 -1.80 -3.39 -10.02
CA GLN A 42 -2.71 -2.37 -10.58
C GLN A 42 -3.58 -1.65 -9.52
N PRO A 43 -2.98 -1.10 -8.45
CA PRO A 43 -3.74 -0.57 -7.33
C PRO A 43 -4.50 0.71 -7.74
N PRO A 44 -5.79 0.85 -7.36
CA PRO A 44 -6.54 2.09 -7.62
C PRO A 44 -6.13 3.25 -6.72
N VAL A 45 -5.54 2.96 -5.56
CA VAL A 45 -5.07 3.94 -4.57
C VAL A 45 -3.61 3.67 -4.24
N LEU A 46 -2.78 4.71 -4.27
CA LEU A 46 -1.36 4.64 -3.93
C LEU A 46 -1.05 5.54 -2.73
N PHE A 47 -0.55 4.94 -1.66
CA PHE A 47 -0.06 5.65 -0.47
C PHE A 47 1.46 5.85 -0.51
N CYS A 48 1.84 7.12 -0.37
CA CYS A 48 3.14 7.78 -0.43
C CYS A 48 3.77 8.35 0.84
N SER A 49 5.05 8.15 1.18
CA SER A 49 5.73 9.17 1.99
C SER A 49 6.09 10.41 1.16
N PRO A 50 6.27 11.60 1.76
CA PRO A 50 6.76 12.78 1.05
C PRO A 50 8.06 12.53 0.28
N ALA A 51 8.97 11.74 0.83
CA ALA A 51 10.25 11.39 0.21
C ALA A 51 10.08 10.60 -1.12
N CYS A 52 8.98 9.86 -1.27
CA CYS A 52 8.71 9.06 -2.47
C CYS A 52 8.00 9.84 -3.59
N VAL A 53 7.47 11.03 -3.31
CA VAL A 53 6.71 11.85 -4.26
C VAL A 53 7.46 12.10 -5.58
N PRO A 54 8.77 12.45 -5.60
CA PRO A 54 9.48 12.69 -6.86
C PRO A 54 9.51 11.46 -7.78
N THR A 55 9.63 10.26 -7.20
CA THR A 55 9.61 9.00 -7.95
C THR A 55 8.20 8.69 -8.45
N VAL A 56 7.19 8.87 -7.59
CA VAL A 56 5.77 8.67 -7.96
C VAL A 56 5.35 9.60 -9.10
N LYS A 57 5.74 10.88 -9.07
CA LYS A 57 5.44 11.85 -10.15
C LYS A 57 5.94 11.39 -11.53
N LYS A 58 7.11 10.71 -11.58
CA LYS A 58 7.70 10.22 -12.83
C LYS A 58 6.89 9.08 -13.47
N VAL A 59 6.15 8.31 -12.68
CA VAL A 59 5.39 7.14 -13.15
C VAL A 59 3.88 7.35 -13.18
N ALA A 60 3.36 8.35 -12.45
CA ALA A 60 1.93 8.56 -12.26
C ALA A 60 1.13 8.66 -13.58
N LYS A 61 1.71 9.30 -14.62
CA LYS A 61 1.05 9.40 -15.94
C LYS A 61 0.97 8.07 -16.70
N GLN A 62 1.85 7.13 -16.39
CA GLN A 62 1.92 5.82 -17.05
C GLN A 62 1.04 4.79 -16.32
N ALA A 63 0.91 4.92 -14.99
CA ALA A 63 0.07 4.05 -14.16
C ALA A 63 -1.39 4.53 -14.15
N THR A 64 -2.07 4.47 -15.30
CA THR A 64 -3.43 5.02 -15.49
C THR A 64 -4.52 4.36 -14.63
N PHE A 65 -4.25 3.18 -14.08
CA PHE A 65 -5.12 2.50 -13.11
C PHE A 65 -5.10 3.14 -11.71
N VAL A 66 -4.05 3.91 -11.37
CA VAL A 66 -3.97 4.65 -10.10
C VAL A 66 -4.85 5.89 -10.19
N LYS A 67 -5.96 5.89 -9.47
CA LYS A 67 -6.97 6.97 -9.48
C LYS A 67 -6.75 7.99 -8.37
N LEU A 68 -6.12 7.57 -7.27
CA LEU A 68 -5.86 8.41 -6.11
C LEU A 68 -4.45 8.18 -5.61
N ILE A 69 -3.70 9.27 -5.43
CA ILE A 69 -2.40 9.27 -4.76
C ILE A 69 -2.58 10.05 -3.46
N VAL A 70 -2.28 9.38 -2.35
CA VAL A 70 -2.31 9.95 -1.00
C VAL A 70 -0.88 10.03 -0.47
N VAL A 71 -0.50 11.16 0.09
CA VAL A 71 0.83 11.38 0.67
C VAL A 71 0.70 11.55 2.18
N PHE A 72 1.61 10.94 2.93
CA PHE A 72 1.62 10.96 4.40
C PHE A 72 1.91 12.36 4.95
N GLY A 73 1.40 12.62 6.14
CA GLY A 73 1.39 13.95 6.75
C GLY A 73 0.31 14.88 6.19
N GLU A 74 0.58 16.18 6.33
CA GLU A 74 -0.39 17.27 6.09
C GLU A 74 -0.02 18.19 4.93
N ASP A 75 1.21 18.09 4.41
CA ASP A 75 1.70 18.95 3.35
C ASP A 75 0.85 18.77 2.08
N THR A 76 0.50 19.87 1.41
CA THR A 76 -0.25 19.86 0.15
C THR A 76 0.60 20.32 -1.03
N SER A 77 1.84 20.76 -0.80
CA SER A 77 2.73 21.37 -1.80
C SER A 77 3.07 20.43 -2.96
N HIS A 78 2.94 19.12 -2.75
CA HIS A 78 3.23 18.11 -3.75
C HIS A 78 2.14 17.96 -4.84
N GLY A 79 0.94 18.51 -4.66
CA GLY A 79 -0.16 18.40 -5.64
C GLY A 79 -0.88 17.04 -5.63
N TYR A 80 -0.85 16.35 -4.48
CA TYR A 80 -1.59 15.11 -4.22
C TYR A 80 -2.37 15.28 -2.91
N VAL A 81 -3.23 14.32 -2.56
CA VAL A 81 -4.07 14.43 -1.36
C VAL A 81 -3.25 14.12 -0.11
N PRO A 82 -3.20 14.99 0.91
CA PRO A 82 -2.54 14.67 2.17
C PRO A 82 -3.37 13.67 2.97
N LEU A 83 -2.72 12.76 3.70
CA LEU A 83 -3.40 11.77 4.52
C LEU A 83 -4.27 12.41 5.60
N SER A 84 -3.83 13.53 6.17
CA SER A 84 -4.58 14.26 7.21
C SER A 84 -5.98 14.68 6.78
N SER A 85 -6.23 14.85 5.47
CA SER A 85 -7.57 15.17 4.95
C SER A 85 -8.62 14.08 5.26
N PHE A 86 -8.18 12.84 5.51
CA PHE A 86 -9.06 11.72 5.87
C PHE A 86 -9.23 11.56 7.39
N LEU A 87 -8.34 12.13 8.20
CA LEU A 87 -8.29 11.91 9.66
C LEU A 87 -9.17 12.90 10.43
N ASN A 88 -9.61 13.98 9.79
CA ASN A 88 -10.40 15.05 10.43
C ASN A 88 -11.92 14.81 10.39
N GLY A 89 -12.38 13.62 9.96
CA GLY A 89 -13.79 13.34 9.65
C GLY A 89 -14.72 13.03 10.83
N GLY A 90 -14.21 12.98 12.06
CA GLY A 90 -14.97 12.49 13.22
C GLY A 90 -15.31 10.99 13.10
N ASP A 91 -15.97 10.45 14.13
CA ASP A 91 -16.36 9.05 14.14
C ASP A 91 -17.53 8.80 13.18
N ILE A 92 -17.27 7.98 12.15
CA ILE A 92 -18.32 7.45 11.28
C ILE A 92 -18.67 6.03 11.73
N PRO A 93 -19.95 5.64 11.75
CA PRO A 93 -20.33 4.26 11.99
C PRO A 93 -19.62 3.35 10.99
N PHE A 94 -18.78 2.45 11.51
CA PHE A 94 -17.99 1.53 10.70
C PHE A 94 -18.14 0.11 11.24
N THR A 95 -18.28 -0.84 10.33
CA THR A 95 -18.24 -2.27 10.64
C THR A 95 -17.15 -2.88 9.80
N ALA A 96 -16.19 -3.52 10.47
CA ALA A 96 -15.08 -4.18 9.79
C ALA A 96 -15.63 -5.27 8.85
N SER A 97 -15.02 -5.35 7.67
CA SER A 97 -15.26 -6.45 6.74
C SER A 97 -14.82 -7.76 7.40
N ASN A 98 -15.63 -8.80 7.22
CA ASN A 98 -15.28 -10.16 7.53
C ASN A 98 -15.08 -10.90 6.20
N PRO A 99 -13.90 -10.79 5.58
CA PRO A 99 -13.64 -11.44 4.30
C PRO A 99 -13.84 -12.96 4.45
N ASN A 100 -14.34 -13.61 3.40
CA ASN A 100 -14.52 -15.06 3.44
C ASN A 100 -13.16 -15.76 3.51
N HIS A 101 -12.75 -16.13 4.72
CA HIS A 101 -11.48 -16.79 5.04
C HIS A 101 -11.34 -18.20 4.41
N GLU A 102 -12.41 -18.78 3.88
CA GLU A 102 -12.36 -20.07 3.17
C GLU A 102 -11.75 -19.96 1.76
N ALA A 103 -11.67 -18.74 1.20
CA ALA A 103 -11.27 -18.50 -0.18
C ALA A 103 -9.78 -18.13 -0.38
N GLU A 104 -8.91 -18.43 0.59
CA GLU A 104 -7.48 -18.01 0.57
C GLU A 104 -7.31 -16.51 0.30
N TYR A 105 -8.02 -15.70 1.09
CA TYR A 105 -8.03 -14.25 0.92
C TYR A 105 -6.62 -13.65 1.01
N ILE A 106 -6.17 -13.00 -0.06
CA ILE A 106 -4.84 -12.36 -0.14
C ILE A 106 -4.89 -11.02 0.60
N THR A 107 -4.23 -10.95 1.75
CA THR A 107 -4.14 -9.71 2.54
C THR A 107 -3.04 -8.80 2.03
N ASN A 108 -1.91 -9.37 1.62
CA ASN A 108 -0.75 -8.61 1.20
C ASN A 108 -0.14 -9.16 -0.08
N VAL A 109 0.37 -8.27 -0.91
CA VAL A 109 1.34 -8.57 -1.96
C VAL A 109 2.64 -7.87 -1.62
N LEU A 110 3.70 -8.65 -1.39
CA LEU A 110 5.03 -8.13 -1.05
C LEU A 110 5.95 -8.27 -2.25
N CYS A 111 6.53 -7.17 -2.72
CA CYS A 111 7.49 -7.22 -3.82
C CYS A 111 8.87 -7.68 -3.31
N THR A 112 9.40 -8.73 -3.92
CA THR A 112 10.74 -9.26 -3.62
C THR A 112 11.83 -8.36 -4.23
N SER A 113 13.02 -8.34 -3.63
CA SER A 113 14.13 -7.43 -4.04
C SER A 113 14.73 -7.72 -5.42
N GLY A 114 14.38 -8.85 -6.06
CA GLY A 114 14.74 -9.08 -7.46
C GLY A 114 16.23 -9.29 -7.72
N THR A 115 16.93 -10.11 -6.93
CA THR A 115 18.35 -10.40 -7.15
C THR A 115 18.66 -11.04 -8.53
N THR A 116 17.63 -11.56 -9.21
CA THR A 116 17.71 -12.18 -10.54
C THR A 116 16.94 -11.42 -11.62
N GLY A 117 16.44 -10.21 -11.35
CA GLY A 117 15.64 -9.44 -12.30
C GLY A 117 14.67 -8.46 -11.63
N LEU A 118 13.61 -8.06 -12.34
CA LEU A 118 12.62 -7.15 -11.78
C LEU A 118 11.86 -7.77 -10.58
N PRO A 119 11.39 -6.95 -9.61
CA PRO A 119 10.65 -7.41 -8.45
C PRO A 119 9.44 -8.30 -8.80
N LYS A 120 9.26 -9.41 -8.07
CA LYS A 120 8.08 -10.27 -8.17
C LYS A 120 7.15 -10.05 -6.98
N GLY A 121 5.85 -10.03 -7.20
CA GLY A 121 4.84 -9.97 -6.14
C GLY A 121 4.62 -11.34 -5.50
N ALA A 122 4.90 -11.45 -4.20
CA ALA A 122 4.57 -12.63 -3.39
C ALA A 122 3.24 -12.39 -2.66
N SER A 123 2.26 -13.25 -2.94
CA SER A 123 0.95 -13.20 -2.28
C SER A 123 1.01 -13.81 -0.89
N ILE A 124 0.47 -13.09 0.08
CA ILE A 124 0.37 -13.51 1.48
C ILE A 124 -1.12 -13.57 1.84
N THR A 125 -1.59 -14.75 2.21
CA THR A 125 -2.97 -14.93 2.68
C THR A 125 -3.13 -14.45 4.12
N ASP A 126 -4.37 -14.19 4.51
CA ASP A 126 -4.75 -14.04 5.92
C ASP A 126 -4.23 -15.18 6.81
N ARG A 127 -4.33 -16.43 6.37
CA ARG A 127 -3.81 -17.60 7.09
C ARG A 127 -2.30 -17.53 7.27
N ASN A 128 -1.55 -17.13 6.23
CA ASN A 128 -0.10 -16.94 6.36
C ASN A 128 0.23 -15.86 7.39
N LEU A 129 -0.52 -14.76 7.39
CA LEU A 129 -0.33 -13.66 8.34
C LEU A 129 -0.63 -14.09 9.78
N PHE A 130 -1.78 -14.73 10.03
CA PHE A 130 -2.18 -15.21 11.36
C PHE A 130 -1.25 -16.29 11.89
N ALA A 131 -0.84 -17.24 11.04
CA ALA A 131 0.12 -18.27 11.45
C ALA A 131 1.40 -17.63 12.01
N ASN A 132 1.98 -16.65 11.31
CA ASN A 132 3.20 -15.96 11.75
C ASN A 132 2.99 -15.16 13.05
N LEU A 133 1.84 -14.51 13.24
CA LEU A 133 1.54 -13.75 14.47
C LEU A 133 1.44 -14.66 15.69
N LEU A 134 0.91 -15.88 15.54
CA LEU A 134 0.76 -16.84 16.63
C LEU A 134 2.08 -17.51 17.05
N PHE A 135 3.12 -17.44 16.23
CA PHE A 135 4.45 -17.99 16.54
C PHE A 135 5.34 -17.05 17.36
N PHE A 136 4.99 -15.76 17.48
CA PHE A 136 5.65 -14.85 18.42
C PHE A 136 4.95 -14.95 19.79
N LYS A 137 5.46 -15.87 20.62
CA LYS A 137 5.23 -15.89 22.07
C LYS A 137 6.40 -15.25 22.81
#